data_AF-A0A6P1IFP5-F1
#
_entry.id   AF-A0A6P1IFP5-F1
#
_cell.length_a   1.000
_cell.length_b   1.000
_cell.length_c   1.000
_cell.angle_alpha   90.00
_cell.angle_beta   90.00
_cell.angle_gamma   90.00
#
_symmetry.space_group_name_H-M   'P 1'
#
loop_
_entity.id
_entity.type
_entity.pdbx_description
1 polymer ?
#
loop_
_entity_poly.entity_id
_entity_poly.type
_entity_poly.pdbx_seq_one_letter_code
_entity_poly.pdbx_strand_id
1 'polypeptide(L)'
;MQVMRDSTSITDPTLIPLIARLIEDLDDQGCELEEMVRVVVIDPGDALTTIETELGFRLLDRPLDVIEMHEGWFELTYVLSDDGFGVVVYVPVRPDVDPALIAHCRASMS
;
A
#
# COMPACT_ATOMS: atom_id res chain seq x y z
N MET A 1 -5.10 -8.84 16.19
CA MET A 1 -4.02 -7.97 15.69
C MET A 1 -3.28 -8.79 14.65
N GLN A 2 -3.67 -8.64 13.39
CA GLN A 2 -2.98 -9.25 12.25
C GLN A 2 -2.74 -8.08 11.30
N VAL A 3 -1.50 -7.61 11.25
CA VAL A 3 -1.19 -6.31 10.62
C VAL A 3 -0.72 -6.45 9.17
N MET A 4 -0.58 -7.69 8.69
CA MET A 4 -0.15 -7.96 7.32
C MET A 4 -0.79 -9.26 6.84
N ARG A 5 -1.44 -9.20 5.69
CA ARG A 5 -1.62 -10.40 4.88
C ARG A 5 -0.42 -10.48 3.94
N ASP A 6 0.34 -11.56 4.09
CA ASP A 6 1.16 -12.07 3.01
C ASP A 6 0.31 -12.13 1.73
N SER A 7 0.87 -11.87 0.55
CA SER A 7 0.12 -11.76 -0.71
C SER A 7 -0.78 -12.99 -0.95
N THR A 8 -0.33 -14.14 -0.43
CA THR A 8 -1.02 -15.45 -0.42
C THR A 8 -2.26 -15.54 0.47
N SER A 9 -2.45 -14.62 1.42
CA SER A 9 -3.58 -14.60 2.35
C SER A 9 -4.69 -13.63 1.92
N ILE A 10 -4.50 -12.89 0.82
CA ILE A 10 -5.44 -11.88 0.34
C ILE A 10 -6.61 -12.56 -0.37
N THR A 11 -7.81 -12.37 0.17
CA THR A 11 -9.05 -12.99 -0.34
C THR A 11 -10.05 -11.99 -0.89
N ASP A 12 -9.75 -10.69 -0.85
CA ASP A 12 -10.64 -9.66 -1.37
C ASP A 12 -10.64 -9.69 -2.91
N PRO A 13 -11.79 -10.01 -3.55
CA PRO A 13 -11.88 -10.16 -5.00
C PRO A 13 -11.62 -8.86 -5.76
N THR A 14 -11.73 -7.69 -5.11
CA THR A 14 -11.44 -6.39 -5.73
C THR A 14 -9.95 -6.03 -5.67
N LEU A 15 -9.22 -6.59 -4.71
CA LEU A 15 -7.79 -6.33 -4.51
C LEU A 15 -6.90 -7.31 -5.28
N ILE A 16 -7.32 -8.57 -5.41
CA ILE A 16 -6.63 -9.60 -6.21
C ILE A 16 -6.19 -9.09 -7.60
N PRO A 17 -7.07 -8.47 -8.42
CA PRO A 17 -6.66 -7.99 -9.75
C PRO A 17 -5.66 -6.83 -9.70
N LEU A 18 -5.67 -6.01 -8.64
CA LEU A 18 -4.70 -4.91 -8.48
C LEU A 18 -3.30 -5.46 -8.19
N ILE A 19 -3.22 -6.44 -7.30
CA ILE A 19 -1.94 -7.09 -6.98
C ILE A 19 -1.42 -7.88 -8.17
N ALA A 20 -2.29 -8.55 -8.92
CA ALA A 20 -1.90 -9.23 -10.15
C ALA A 20 -1.30 -8.24 -11.17
N ARG A 21 -1.89 -7.05 -11.33
CA ARG A 21 -1.35 -5.99 -12.18
C ARG A 21 0.03 -5.52 -11.70
N LEU A 22 0.18 -5.25 -10.40
CA LEU A 22 1.47 -4.87 -9.82
C LEU A 22 2.55 -5.91 -10.09
N ILE A 23 2.21 -7.20 -9.98
CA ILE A 23 3.13 -8.30 -10.28
C ILE A 23 3.51 -8.32 -11.76
N GLU A 24 2.53 -8.20 -12.68
CA GLU A 24 2.79 -8.13 -14.12
C GLU A 24 3.73 -6.98 -14.47
N ASP A 25 3.49 -5.79 -13.90
CA ASP A 25 4.27 -4.58 -14.19
C ASP A 25 5.73 -4.70 -13.68
N LEU A 26 5.95 -5.48 -12.61
CA LEU A 26 7.27 -5.72 -12.04
C LEU A 26 8.00 -6.91 -12.67
N ASP A 27 7.29 -7.96 -13.11
CA ASP A 27 7.88 -9.12 -13.82
C ASP A 27 8.53 -8.70 -15.15
N ASP A 28 7.98 -7.69 -15.82
CA ASP A 28 8.57 -7.06 -17.01
C ASP A 28 9.98 -6.48 -16.74
N GLN A 29 10.37 -6.26 -15.48
CA GLN A 29 11.71 -5.79 -15.07
C GLN A 29 12.70 -6.94 -14.83
N GLY A 30 12.26 -8.20 -14.83
CA GLY A 30 13.11 -9.39 -14.68
C GLY A 30 13.68 -9.63 -13.27
N CYS A 31 13.09 -9.00 -12.25
CA CYS A 31 13.45 -9.15 -10.84
C CYS A 31 12.31 -9.84 -10.06
N GLU A 32 12.64 -10.56 -8.99
CA GLU A 32 11.62 -11.17 -8.14
C GLU A 32 10.87 -10.09 -7.35
N LEU A 33 9.53 -10.20 -7.30
CA LEU A 33 8.65 -9.22 -6.66
C LEU A 33 9.10 -8.86 -5.23
N GLU A 34 9.45 -9.88 -4.46
CA GLU A 34 9.83 -9.75 -3.04
C GLU A 34 11.14 -8.97 -2.84
N GLU A 35 12.00 -8.94 -3.87
CA GLU A 35 13.24 -8.17 -3.88
C GLU A 35 13.00 -6.70 -4.28
N MET A 36 11.90 -6.40 -4.98
CA MET A 36 11.58 -5.07 -5.48
C MET A 36 10.57 -4.32 -4.61
N VAL A 37 9.56 -5.00 -4.09
CA VAL A 37 8.45 -4.36 -3.40
C VAL A 37 7.89 -5.20 -2.26
N ARG A 38 7.64 -4.54 -1.13
CA ARG A 38 6.78 -5.08 -0.08
C ARG A 38 5.36 -4.55 -0.26
N VAL A 39 4.40 -5.46 -0.45
CA VAL A 39 2.97 -5.12 -0.48
C VAL A 39 2.40 -5.12 0.94
N VAL A 40 1.66 -4.07 1.29
CA VAL A 40 0.99 -3.89 2.58
C VAL A 40 -0.48 -3.57 2.31
N VAL A 41 -1.40 -4.23 3.04
CA VAL A 41 -2.84 -3.98 2.95
C VAL A 41 -3.33 -3.54 4.31
N ILE A 42 -3.95 -2.36 4.38
CA ILE A 42 -4.49 -1.82 5.64
C ILE A 42 -5.81 -2.51 5.96
N ASP A 43 -5.91 -3.09 7.16
CA ASP A 43 -7.19 -3.59 7.65
C ASP A 43 -8.00 -2.43 8.26
N PRO A 44 -9.31 -2.33 7.97
CA PRO A 44 -10.14 -1.31 8.59
C PRO A 44 -10.16 -1.44 10.11
N GLY A 45 -10.05 -0.31 10.81
CA GLY A 45 -9.91 -0.24 12.27
C GLY A 45 -8.47 -0.20 12.76
N ASP A 46 -7.47 -0.40 11.90
CA ASP A 46 -6.07 -0.17 12.27
C ASP A 46 -5.82 1.30 12.60
N ALA A 47 -5.17 1.53 13.74
CA ALA A 47 -4.73 2.87 14.12
C ALA A 47 -3.52 3.27 13.26
N LEU A 48 -3.48 4.53 12.81
CA LEU A 48 -2.37 5.06 12.02
C LEU A 48 -0.99 4.79 12.65
N THR A 49 -0.87 4.92 13.99
CA THR A 49 0.40 4.67 14.69
C THR A 49 0.87 3.21 14.58
N THR A 50 -0.05 2.25 14.51
CA THR A 50 0.27 0.83 14.32
C THR A 50 0.79 0.60 12.91
N ILE A 51 0.11 1.19 11.92
CA ILE A 51 0.51 1.12 10.50
C ILE A 51 1.92 1.71 10.33
N GLU A 52 2.18 2.89 10.88
CA GLU A 52 3.50 3.55 10.80
C GLU A 52 4.60 2.75 11.50
N THR A 53 4.30 2.10 12.63
CA THR A 53 5.26 1.24 13.35
C THR A 53 5.70 0.06 12.47
N GLU A 54 4.76 -0.55 11.75
CA GLU A 54 5.00 -1.71 10.88
C GLU A 54 5.60 -1.34 9.52
N LEU A 55 5.37 -0.11 9.06
CA LEU A 55 6.08 0.47 7.93
C LEU A 55 7.51 0.90 8.29
N GLY A 56 7.77 1.19 9.57
CA GLY A 56 9.05 1.71 10.05
C GLY A 56 9.27 3.19 9.74
N PHE A 57 8.24 3.90 9.27
CA PHE A 57 8.27 5.33 8.97
C PHE A 57 6.90 5.98 9.16
N ARG A 58 6.92 7.31 9.26
CA ARG A 58 5.71 8.14 9.40
C ARG A 58 5.09 8.34 8.02
N LEU A 59 3.91 7.75 7.81
CA LEU A 59 3.28 7.70 6.48
C LEU A 59 2.90 9.10 6.02
N LEU A 60 2.29 9.91 6.90
CA LEU A 60 1.81 11.24 6.55
C LEU A 60 2.92 12.28 6.35
N ASP A 61 4.11 12.03 6.89
CA ASP A 61 5.25 12.95 6.86
C ASP A 61 6.23 12.61 5.71
N ARG A 62 6.09 11.44 5.08
CA ARG A 62 6.96 11.00 3.99
C ARG A 62 6.38 11.43 2.64
N PRO A 63 7.20 11.97 1.72
CA PRO A 63 6.77 12.20 0.35
C PRO A 63 6.34 10.88 -0.29
N LEU A 64 5.21 10.92 -0.96
CA LEU A 64 4.69 9.80 -1.73
C LEU A 64 5.24 9.86 -3.16
N ASP A 65 5.67 8.73 -3.70
CA ASP A 65 6.19 8.66 -5.07
C ASP A 65 5.06 8.57 -6.08
N VAL A 66 4.08 7.69 -5.82
CA VAL A 66 2.89 7.51 -6.67
C VAL A 66 1.65 7.30 -5.81
N ILE A 67 0.53 7.90 -6.23
CA ILE A 67 -0.81 7.58 -5.75
C ILE A 67 -1.70 7.19 -6.91
N GLU A 68 -2.42 6.08 -6.75
CA GLU A 68 -3.51 5.70 -7.64
C GLU A 68 -4.79 5.47 -6.86
N MET A 69 -5.92 5.66 -7.54
CA MET A 69 -7.25 5.38 -6.98
C MET A 69 -7.94 4.36 -7.87
N HIS A 70 -8.32 3.26 -7.23
CA HIS A 70 -9.08 2.17 -7.82
C HIS A 70 -10.46 2.11 -7.17
N GLU A 71 -11.35 1.26 -7.68
CA GLU A 71 -12.67 1.08 -7.09
C GLU A 71 -12.55 0.56 -5.65
N GLY A 72 -12.73 1.44 -4.66
CA GLY A 72 -12.69 1.09 -3.25
C GLY A 72 -11.29 1.07 -2.62
N TRP A 73 -10.23 1.44 -3.35
CA TRP A 73 -8.85 1.39 -2.85
C TRP A 73 -8.03 2.61 -3.27
N PHE A 74 -7.20 3.10 -2.35
CA PHE A 74 -6.01 3.87 -2.72
C PHE A 74 -4.80 2.94 -2.77
N GLU A 75 -3.94 3.15 -3.75
CA GLU A 75 -2.65 2.49 -3.88
C GLU A 75 -1.56 3.54 -3.70
N LEU A 76 -0.70 3.36 -2.70
CA LEU A 76 0.36 4.29 -2.33
C LEU A 76 1.71 3.62 -2.54
N THR A 77 2.54 4.17 -3.41
CA THR A 77 3.90 3.67 -3.64
C THR A 77 4.93 4.59 -2.99
N TYR A 78 5.80 3.99 -2.17
CA TYR A 78 6.96 4.65 -1.57
C TYR A 78 8.23 3.93 -2.00
N VAL A 79 9.17 4.63 -2.63
CA VAL A 79 10.52 4.13 -2.88
C VAL A 79 11.36 4.41 -1.62
N LEU A 80 11.94 3.35 -1.07
CA LEU A 80 12.64 3.41 0.22
C LEU A 80 14.16 3.51 0.06
N SER A 81 14.71 3.10 -1.08
CA SER A 81 16.14 3.12 -1.36
C SER A 81 16.46 3.31 -2.84
N ASP A 82 17.70 3.73 -3.11
CA ASP A 82 18.21 4.05 -4.46
C ASP A 82 18.34 2.81 -5.37
N ASP A 83 18.31 1.60 -4.79
CA ASP A 83 18.27 0.33 -5.53
C ASP A 83 16.87 0.01 -6.08
N GLY A 84 15.88 0.86 -5.81
CA GLY A 84 14.52 0.74 -6.31
C GLY A 84 13.58 -0.05 -5.39
N PHE A 85 14.05 -0.53 -4.22
CA PHE A 85 13.15 -1.21 -3.28
C PHE A 85 12.05 -0.26 -2.78
N GLY A 86 10.81 -0.70 -2.87
CA GLY A 86 9.64 0.07 -2.50
C GLY A 86 8.67 -0.64 -1.56
N VAL A 87 7.70 0.12 -1.08
CA VAL A 87 6.52 -0.39 -0.39
C VAL A 87 5.29 0.11 -1.14
N VAL A 88 4.38 -0.81 -1.47
CA VAL A 88 3.05 -0.49 -2.00
C VAL A 88 2.02 -0.74 -0.90
N VAL A 89 1.28 0.30 -0.53
CA VAL A 89 0.26 0.25 0.52
C VAL A 89 -1.13 0.39 -0.10
N TYR A 90 -1.96 -0.63 0.06
CA TYR A 90 -3.38 -0.60 -0.30
C TYR A 90 -4.22 -0.14 0.89
N VAL A 91 -4.88 1.01 0.74
CA VAL A 91 -5.75 1.61 1.76
C VAL A 91 -7.21 1.48 1.31
N PRO A 92 -8.09 0.79 2.05
CA PRO A 92 -9.48 0.67 1.66
C PRO A 92 -10.23 2.00 1.85
N VAL A 93 -11.10 2.35 0.91
CA VAL A 93 -11.93 3.55 0.97
C VAL A 93 -13.19 3.25 1.79
N ARG A 94 -13.05 3.24 3.12
CA ARG A 94 -14.11 2.87 4.06
C ARG A 94 -14.15 3.80 5.29
N PRO A 95 -15.30 3.97 5.94
CA PRO A 95 -15.46 4.89 7.08
C PRO A 95 -14.73 4.43 8.36
N ASP A 96 -14.35 3.16 8.45
CA ASP A 96 -13.64 2.54 9.56
C ASP A 96 -12.11 2.57 9.40
N VAL A 97 -11.59 3.15 8.31
CA VAL A 97 -10.16 3.48 8.16
C VAL A 97 -9.86 4.82 8.82
N ASP A 98 -8.64 4.96 9.35
CA ASP A 98 -8.18 6.20 9.99
C ASP A 98 -8.46 7.43 9.10
N PRO A 99 -9.23 8.42 9.58
CA PRO A 99 -9.67 9.54 8.76
C PRO A 99 -8.51 10.45 8.34
N ALA A 100 -7.41 10.51 9.12
CA ALA A 100 -6.23 11.28 8.73
C ALA A 100 -5.52 10.64 7.54
N LEU A 101 -5.48 9.32 7.48
CA LEU A 101 -4.95 8.58 6.34
C LEU A 101 -5.80 8.82 5.08
N ILE A 102 -7.12 8.73 5.18
CA ILE A 102 -8.03 9.01 4.05
C ILE A 102 -7.90 10.46 3.56
N ALA A 103 -7.80 11.42 4.49
CA ALA A 103 -7.61 12.83 4.15
C ALA A 103 -6.29 13.07 3.42
N HIS A 104 -5.21 12.41 3.88
CA HIS A 104 -3.90 12.48 3.25
C HIS A 104 -3.94 11.91 1.82
N CYS A 105 -4.50 10.72 1.60
CA CYS A 105 -4.64 10.15 0.25
C CYS A 105 -5.36 11.11 -0.70
N ARG A 106 -6.48 11.69 -0.25
CA ARG A 106 -7.25 12.64 -1.08
C ARG A 106 -6.48 13.92 -1.39
N ALA A 107 -5.67 14.41 -0.46
CA ALA A 107 -4.86 15.60 -0.66
C ALA A 107 -3.69 15.35 -1.63
N SER A 108 -3.10 14.15 -1.60
CA SER A 108 -1.98 13.77 -2.46
C SER A 108 -2.35 13.51 -3.92
N MET A 109 -3.65 13.43 -4.24
CA MET A 109 -4.16 13.23 -5.61
C MET A 109 -4.37 14.53 -6.41
N SER A 110 -4.16 15.72 -5.83
CA SER A 110 -4.42 17.01 -6.51
C SER A 110 -3.23 17.51 -7.31
#